data_AF-A0A702LHD6-F1
#
_entry.id   AF-A0A702LHD6-F1
#
_cell.length_a   1.000
_cell.length_b   1.000
_cell.length_c   1.000
_cell.angle_alpha   90.00
_cell.angle_beta   90.00
_cell.angle_gamma   90.00
#
_symmetry.space_group_name_H-M   'P 1'
#
loop_
_entity.id
_entity.type
_entity.pdbx_description
1 polymer ?
#
loop_
_entity_poly.entity_id
_entity_poly.type
_entity_poly.pdbx_seq_one_letter_code
_entity_poly.pdbx_strand_id
1 'polypeptide(L)' 'CMEDLFDSTVLSTVLDGKTFNKSNDTDTKTEYGKHVFSTKVIKANCKAISFEKFKVIFDGIEEIIADYSKRCKV' A
#
# COMPACT_ATOMS: atom_id res chain seq x y z
N CYS A 1 -3.46 0.40 7.64
CA CYS A 1 -2.03 0.14 7.32
C CYS A 1 -1.75 0.60 5.90
N MET A 2 -0.48 0.71 5.47
CA MET A 2 -0.17 1.22 4.11
C MET A 2 -0.71 0.30 3.02
N GLU A 3 -0.79 -1.00 3.31
CA GLU A 3 -1.25 -2.01 2.38
C GLU A 3 -2.74 -1.85 2.02
N ASP A 4 -3.54 -1.21 2.89
CA ASP A 4 -4.96 -0.94 2.63
C ASP A 4 -5.19 0.08 1.49
N LEU A 5 -4.14 0.77 1.06
CA LEU A 5 -4.18 1.69 -0.08
C LEU A 5 -4.04 0.96 -1.42
N PHE A 6 -3.74 -0.34 -1.43
CA PHE A 6 -3.84 -1.13 -2.66
C PHE A 6 -5.29 -1.56 -2.94
N ASP A 7 -5.60 -1.75 -4.23
CA ASP A 7 -6.90 -2.30 -4.61
C ASP A 7 -7.07 -3.73 -4.11
N SER A 8 -8.32 -4.12 -3.82
CA SER A 8 -8.65 -5.46 -3.33
C SER A 8 -8.18 -6.54 -4.29
N THR A 9 -8.21 -6.28 -5.59
CA THR A 9 -7.71 -7.19 -6.63
C THR A 9 -6.21 -7.46 -6.48
N VAL A 10 -5.42 -6.45 -6.12
CA VAL A 10 -3.98 -6.59 -5.85
C VAL A 10 -3.75 -7.34 -4.55
N LEU A 11 -4.51 -7.01 -3.50
CA LEU A 11 -4.43 -7.67 -2.20
C LEU A 11 -4.86 -9.16 -2.24
N SER A 12 -5.75 -9.52 -3.15
CA SER A 12 -6.21 -10.89 -3.35
C SER A 12 -5.34 -11.72 -4.30
N THR A 13 -4.16 -11.23 -4.67
CA THR A 13 -3.24 -11.97 -5.55
C THR A 13 -2.81 -13.29 -4.89
N VAL A 14 -3.04 -14.40 -5.59
CA VAL A 14 -2.57 -15.72 -5.17
C VAL A 14 -1.22 -16.01 -5.82
N LEU A 15 -0.23 -16.42 -5.02
CA LEU A 15 1.10 -16.82 -5.49
C LEU A 15 1.41 -18.22 -4.98
N ASP A 16 1.72 -19.14 -5.88
CA ASP A 16 2.05 -20.54 -5.56
C ASP A 16 1.02 -21.21 -4.62
N GLY A 17 -0.26 -20.90 -4.82
CA GLY A 17 -1.38 -21.40 -4.00
C GLY A 17 -1.56 -20.70 -2.65
N LYS A 18 -0.77 -19.67 -2.34
CA LYS A 18 -0.83 -18.91 -1.09
C LYS A 18 -1.49 -17.54 -1.25
N THR A 19 -2.16 -17.08 -0.20
CA THR A 19 -2.80 -15.74 -0.15
C THR A 19 -1.96 -14.73 0.62
N PHE A 20 -2.15 -13.43 0.32
CA PHE A 20 -1.46 -12.39 1.07
C PHE A 20 -2.02 -12.26 2.49
N ASN A 21 -1.13 -12.22 3.48
CA ASN A 21 -1.45 -11.85 4.85
C ASN A 21 -0.69 -10.57 5.24
N LYS A 22 -1.44 -9.53 5.63
CA LYS A 22 -0.91 -8.22 6.05
C LYS A 22 -0.52 -8.14 7.53
N SER A 23 -0.89 -9.14 8.32
CA SER A 23 -0.51 -9.29 9.74
C SER A 23 0.95 -9.70 9.88
N ASN A 24 1.47 -9.63 11.11
CA ASN A 24 2.79 -10.14 11.46
C ASN A 24 2.77 -11.64 11.80
N ASP A 25 1.59 -12.23 11.94
CA ASP A 25 1.40 -13.67 12.14
C ASP A 25 0.87 -14.27 10.83
N THR A 26 1.70 -15.05 10.15
CA THR A 26 1.43 -15.61 8.81
C THR A 26 1.61 -17.12 8.86
N ASP A 27 0.61 -17.88 8.42
CA ASP A 27 0.78 -19.31 8.20
C ASP A 27 1.58 -19.54 6.91
N THR A 28 2.87 -19.80 7.06
CA THR A 28 3.78 -19.98 5.91
C THR A 28 3.39 -21.11 4.95
N LYS A 29 2.47 -22.01 5.31
CA LYS A 29 1.96 -23.04 4.40
C LYS A 29 0.91 -22.51 3.44
N THR A 30 0.03 -21.62 3.93
CA THR A 30 -1.16 -21.15 3.21
C THR A 30 -1.07 -19.68 2.79
N GLU A 31 -0.13 -18.93 3.35
CA GLU A 31 -0.05 -17.48 3.23
C GLU A 31 1.38 -16.99 2.96
N TYR A 32 1.48 -15.80 2.38
CA TYR A 32 2.73 -15.06 2.23
C TYR A 32 2.63 -13.66 2.83
N GLY A 33 3.74 -13.18 3.39
CA GLY A 33 3.82 -11.89 4.06
C GLY A 33 4.28 -10.74 3.16
N LYS A 34 4.50 -9.58 3.80
CA LYS A 34 4.79 -8.28 3.17
C LYS A 34 6.00 -8.27 2.23
N HIS A 35 7.05 -8.99 2.58
CA HIS A 35 8.25 -9.06 1.74
C HIS A 35 7.96 -9.68 0.37
N VAL A 36 7.22 -10.78 0.35
CA VAL A 36 6.81 -11.46 -0.88
C VAL A 36 5.82 -10.60 -1.65
N PHE A 37 4.84 -10.01 -0.98
CA PHE A 37 3.89 -9.09 -1.60
C PHE A 37 4.61 -7.94 -2.34
N SER A 38 5.53 -7.24 -1.66
CA SER A 38 6.26 -6.12 -2.25
C SER A 38 7.15 -6.54 -3.43
N THR A 39 7.89 -7.64 -3.29
CA THR A 39 8.90 -8.03 -4.30
C THR A 39 8.34 -8.83 -5.47
N LYS A 40 7.32 -9.67 -5.24
CA LYS A 40 6.77 -10.61 -6.23
C LYS A 40 5.44 -10.17 -6.81
N VAL A 41 4.62 -9.41 -6.06
CA VAL A 41 3.35 -8.86 -6.58
C VAL A 41 3.56 -7.44 -7.06
N ILE A 42 3.94 -6.52 -6.16
CA ILE A 42 3.99 -5.09 -6.46
C ILE A 42 5.09 -4.76 -7.47
N LYS A 43 6.34 -5.15 -7.20
CA LYS A 43 7.47 -4.84 -8.10
C LYS A 43 7.32 -5.47 -9.49
N ALA A 44 6.77 -6.68 -9.58
CA ALA A 44 6.59 -7.38 -10.84
C ALA A 44 5.49 -6.76 -11.72
N ASN A 45 4.44 -6.20 -11.09
CA ASN A 45 3.25 -5.69 -11.78
C ASN A 45 3.11 -4.16 -11.67
N CYS A 46 4.15 -3.44 -11.28
CA CYS A 46 4.08 -2.02 -10.94
C CYS A 46 3.53 -1.12 -12.07
N LYS A 47 3.68 -1.52 -13.33
CA LYS A 47 3.15 -0.79 -14.48
C LYS A 47 1.64 -0.93 -14.67
N ALA A 48 1.03 -1.98 -14.10
CA ALA A 48 -0.39 -2.29 -14.23
C ALA A 48 -1.20 -1.99 -12.97
N ILE A 49 -0.52 -1.85 -11.82
CA ILE A 49 -1.17 -1.54 -10.54
C ILE A 49 -1.49 -0.03 -10.50
N SER A 50 -2.73 0.29 -10.14
CA SER A 50 -3.10 1.66 -9.79
C SER A 50 -2.56 2.04 -8.41
N PHE A 51 -1.98 3.24 -8.31
CA PHE A 51 -1.51 3.82 -7.04
C PHE A 51 -2.34 5.03 -6.62
N GLU A 52 -3.48 5.29 -7.25
CA GLU A 52 -4.30 6.48 -7.02
C GLU A 52 -4.70 6.68 -5.55
N LYS A 53 -4.99 5.60 -4.82
CA LYS A 53 -5.35 5.68 -3.40
C LYS A 53 -4.20 6.16 -2.50
N PHE A 54 -2.95 6.11 -2.95
CA PHE A 54 -1.82 6.69 -2.22
C PHE A 54 -1.82 8.22 -2.26
N LYS A 55 -2.61 8.84 -3.16
CA LYS A 55 -2.74 10.29 -3.28
C LYS A 55 -3.13 10.97 -1.97
N VAL A 56 -3.94 10.31 -1.14
CA VAL A 56 -4.38 10.83 0.17
C VAL A 56 -3.21 11.24 1.08
N ILE A 57 -2.05 10.60 0.95
CA ILE A 57 -0.85 10.95 1.73
C ILE A 57 -0.31 12.31 1.26
N PHE A 58 -0.27 12.53 -0.05
CA PHE A 58 0.20 13.78 -0.64
C PHE A 58 -0.79 14.92 -0.39
N ASP A 59 -2.09 14.65 -0.55
CA ASP A 59 -3.15 15.60 -0.24
C ASP A 59 -3.04 16.06 1.23
N GLY A 60 -2.80 15.14 2.16
CA GLY A 60 -2.57 15.47 3.57
C GLY A 60 -1.32 16.33 3.81
N ILE A 61 -0.24 16.11 3.07
CA ILE A 61 0.97 16.95 3.16
C ILE A 61 0.67 18.36 2.64
N GLU A 62 -0.04 18.49 1.51
CA GLU A 62 -0.44 19.78 0.96
C GLU A 62 -1.34 20.56 1.93
N GLU A 63 -2.29 19.87 2.59
CA GLU A 63 -3.13 20.46 3.63
C GLU A 63 -2.32 21.00 4.81
N ILE A 64 -1.34 20.24 5.29
CA ILE A 64 -0.45 20.65 6.39
C ILE A 64 0.35 21.91 6.00
N ILE A 65 0.91 21.93 4.79
CA ILE A 65 1.66 23.07 4.27
C ILE A 65 0.75 24.30 4.19
N ALA A 66 -0.43 24.14 3.58
CA ALA A 66 -1.38 25.23 3.42
C ALA A 66 -1.86 25.79 4.76
N ASP A 67 -2.11 24.92 5.74
CA ASP A 67 -2.47 25.33 7.09
C ASP A 67 -1.32 26.08 7.78
N TYR A 68 -0.09 25.55 7.73
CA TYR A 68 1.07 26.22 8.27
C TYR A 68 1.27 27.63 7.68
N SER A 69 1.21 27.77 6.35
CA SER A 69 1.29 29.08 5.68
C SER A 69 0.20 30.07 6.11
N LYS A 70 -1.03 29.59 6.38
CA LYS A 70 -2.12 30.43 6.88
C LYS A 70 -1.90 30.88 8.33
N ARG A 71 -1.34 30.01 9.19
CA ARG A 71 -1.06 30.29 10.60
C ARG A 71 0.15 31.19 10.79
N CYS A 72 1.20 31.01 10.00
CA CYS A 72 2.46 31.74 10.09
C CYS A 72 2.51 32.97 9.19
N LYS A 73 1.41 33.75 9.09
CA LYS A 73 1.41 35.02 8.35
C LYS A 73 2.68 35.82 8.67
N VAL A 74 3.58 35.92 7.69
CA VAL A 74 4.63 36.95 7.62
C VAL A 74 3.98 38.21 7.08
#